data_AF-A0A482T0U1-F1
#
_entry.id   AF-A0A482T0U1-F1
#
_cell.length_a   1.000
_cell.length_b   1.000
_cell.length_c   1.000
_cell.angle_alpha   90.00
_cell.angle_beta   90.00
_cell.angle_gamma   90.00
#
_symmetry.space_group_name_H-M   'P 1'
#
loop_
_entity.id
_entity.type
_entity.pdbx_description
1 polymer ?
#
loop_
_entity_poly.entity_id
_entity_poly.type
_entity_poly.pdbx_seq_one_letter_code
_entity_poly.pdbx_strand_id
1 'polypeptide(L)'
;MPKWYDSVTIADSEAFEAGETKTADVSQYHTPAVCVSLESLDGSADDTITVAITGSVGTYEVDERTLSAAGSYVVDVPQADTVELTSANGTTISAEARNNPR
;
A
#
# COMPACT_ATOMS: atom_id res chain seq x y z
N MET A 1 -3.04 -18.04 -12.94
CA MET A 1 -3.50 -16.65 -13.14
C MET A 1 -4.40 -16.32 -11.97
N PRO A 2 -4.10 -15.28 -11.18
CA PRO A 2 -4.95 -14.86 -10.08
C PRO A 2 -6.34 -14.46 -10.58
N LYS A 3 -7.34 -14.62 -9.72
CA LYS A 3 -8.70 -14.20 -10.04
C LYS A 3 -8.79 -12.68 -10.03
N TRP A 4 -9.80 -12.11 -10.69
CA TRP A 4 -9.98 -10.66 -10.76
C TRP A 4 -10.26 -10.02 -9.39
N TYR A 5 -10.76 -10.80 -8.44
CA TYR A 5 -11.02 -10.38 -7.05
C TYR A 5 -9.92 -10.80 -6.08
N ASP A 6 -8.82 -11.36 -6.58
CA ASP A 6 -7.72 -11.79 -5.74
C ASP A 6 -6.98 -10.55 -5.20
N SER A 7 -6.68 -10.55 -3.91
CA SER A 7 -5.87 -9.51 -3.27
C SER A 7 -4.93 -10.10 -2.23
N VAL A 8 -3.86 -9.37 -1.96
CA VAL A 8 -2.94 -9.61 -0.85
C VAL A 8 -3.07 -8.46 0.11
N THR A 9 -3.38 -8.80 1.37
CA THR A 9 -3.41 -7.84 2.46
C THR A 9 -1.99 -7.37 2.79
N ILE A 10 -1.78 -6.06 2.80
CA ILE A 10 -0.56 -5.41 3.32
C ILE A 10 -0.78 -5.06 4.80
N ALA A 11 -1.96 -4.54 5.12
CA ALA A 11 -2.41 -4.23 6.46
C ALA A 11 -3.95 -4.32 6.54
N ASP A 12 -4.48 -4.85 7.64
CA ASP A 12 -5.92 -4.90 7.90
C ASP A 12 -6.21 -4.21 9.23
N SER A 13 -6.64 -2.94 9.16
CA SER A 13 -6.85 -2.06 10.32
C SER A 13 -5.67 -2.10 11.29
N GLU A 14 -4.45 -2.10 10.75
CA GLU A 14 -3.25 -2.38 11.53
C GLU A 14 -2.57 -1.07 11.93
N ALA A 15 -2.15 -0.96 13.20
CA ALA A 15 -1.38 0.17 13.68
C ALA A 15 0.06 0.07 13.17
N PHE A 16 0.53 1.13 12.53
CA PHE A 16 1.93 1.32 12.15
C PHE A 16 2.59 2.28 13.14
N GLU A 17 3.83 1.98 13.49
CA GLU A 17 4.73 2.93 14.13
C GLU A 17 5.32 3.90 13.11
N ALA A 18 5.86 5.04 13.57
CA ALA A 18 6.49 6.02 12.70
C ALA A 18 7.72 5.43 11.97
N GLY A 19 7.72 5.51 10.65
CA GLY A 19 8.74 4.93 9.77
C GLY A 19 8.62 3.41 9.59
N GLU A 20 7.55 2.78 10.08
CA GLU A 20 7.32 1.35 9.88
C GLU A 20 6.96 1.04 8.43
N THR A 21 7.55 -0.02 7.90
CA THR A 21 7.31 -0.51 6.54
C THR A 21 6.74 -1.92 6.58
N LYS A 22 5.70 -2.17 5.77
CA LYS A 22 5.18 -3.51 5.50
C LYS A 22 5.28 -3.84 4.03
N THR A 23 5.50 -5.11 3.73
CA THR A 23 5.76 -5.59 2.38
C THR A 23 4.72 -6.64 1.98
N ALA A 24 4.27 -6.59 0.74
CA ALA A 24 3.47 -7.64 0.12
C ALA A 24 4.12 -8.16 -1.17
N ASP A 25 4.05 -9.47 -1.36
CA ASP A 25 4.39 -10.12 -2.62
C ASP A 25 3.23 -9.93 -3.61
N VAL A 26 3.54 -9.31 -4.74
CA VAL A 26 2.59 -9.03 -5.83
C VAL A 26 3.03 -9.66 -7.14
N SER A 27 4.06 -10.52 -7.12
CA SER A 27 4.64 -11.17 -8.31
C SER A 27 3.63 -12.01 -9.09
N GLN A 28 2.57 -12.47 -8.43
CA GLN A 28 1.45 -13.17 -9.08
C GLN A 28 0.58 -12.26 -9.97
N TYR A 29 0.59 -10.95 -9.74
CA TYR A 29 -0.25 -9.96 -10.43
C TYR A 29 0.49 -9.31 -11.60
N HIS A 30 -0.21 -9.11 -12.72
CA HIS A 30 0.39 -8.48 -13.90
C HIS A 30 0.36 -6.94 -13.82
N THR A 31 -0.73 -6.39 -13.28
CA THR A 31 -0.93 -4.96 -13.04
C THR A 31 -1.74 -4.79 -11.76
N PRO A 32 -1.14 -4.96 -10.57
CA PRO A 32 -1.89 -4.78 -9.33
C PRO A 32 -2.24 -3.30 -9.09
N ALA A 33 -3.23 -3.07 -8.26
CA ALA A 33 -3.51 -1.75 -7.69
C ALA A 33 -3.39 -1.83 -6.17
N VAL A 34 -2.64 -0.93 -5.57
CA VAL A 34 -2.48 -0.84 -4.12
C VAL A 34 -3.50 0.17 -3.62
N CYS A 35 -4.46 -0.31 -2.84
CA CYS A 35 -5.46 0.52 -2.18
C CYS A 35 -4.98 0.77 -0.76
N VAL A 36 -4.84 2.03 -0.38
CA VAL A 36 -4.46 2.43 0.99
C VAL A 36 -5.53 3.34 1.57
N SER A 37 -5.90 3.09 2.82
CA SER A 37 -6.85 3.89 3.59
C SER A 37 -6.29 4.15 4.98
N LEU A 38 -6.33 5.41 5.41
CA LEU A 38 -6.02 5.78 6.79
C LEU A 38 -7.28 5.63 7.63
N GLU A 39 -7.15 4.99 8.78
CA GLU A 39 -8.22 4.85 9.74
C GLU A 39 -8.02 5.83 10.89
N SER A 40 -8.88 6.85 10.95
CA SER A 40 -8.88 7.81 12.04
C SER A 40 -9.67 7.25 13.22
N LEU A 41 -9.06 6.35 13.98
CA LEU A 41 -9.67 5.80 15.18
C LEU A 41 -9.61 6.78 16.38
N ASP A 42 -8.62 7.70 16.41
CA ASP A 42 -8.33 8.55 17.58
C ASP A 42 -8.35 10.08 17.36
N GLY A 43 -8.76 10.58 16.18
CA GLY A 43 -9.21 11.98 16.04
C GLY A 43 -8.29 12.99 15.33
N SER A 44 -7.17 12.57 14.74
CA SER A 44 -6.57 13.20 13.53
C SER A 44 -5.37 12.35 13.12
N ALA A 45 -5.57 11.47 12.14
CA ALA A 45 -4.51 10.63 11.58
C ALA A 45 -3.99 11.24 10.28
N ASP A 46 -3.23 12.32 10.40
CA ASP A 46 -2.54 12.88 9.22
C ASP A 46 -1.22 12.14 9.06
N ASP A 47 -1.06 11.45 7.93
CA ASP A 47 0.13 10.66 7.67
C ASP A 47 0.60 10.81 6.23
N THR A 48 1.91 10.75 6.05
CA THR A 48 2.53 10.64 4.74
C THR A 48 2.80 9.16 4.47
N ILE A 49 2.07 8.62 3.50
CA ILE A 49 2.25 7.24 3.07
C ILE A 49 3.17 7.22 1.86
N THR A 50 4.18 6.37 1.93
CA THR A 50 5.09 6.07 0.82
C THR A 50 4.85 4.64 0.36
N VAL A 51 4.50 4.46 -0.91
CA VAL A 51 4.37 3.15 -1.56
C VAL A 51 5.53 3.00 -2.54
N ALA A 52 6.48 2.13 -2.20
CA ALA A 52 7.62 1.80 -3.06
C ALA A 52 7.36 0.49 -3.81
N ILE A 53 7.61 0.52 -5.12
CA ILE A 53 7.45 -0.62 -6.03
C ILE A 53 8.83 -1.19 -6.29
N THR A 54 9.06 -2.41 -5.80
CA THR A 54 10.37 -3.07 -5.83
C THR A 54 10.27 -4.36 -6.64
N GLY A 55 11.25 -4.58 -7.51
CA GLY A 55 11.46 -5.90 -8.10
C GLY A 55 12.91 -6.34 -8.03
N SER A 56 13.21 -7.43 -8.72
CA SER A 56 14.46 -8.19 -8.60
C SER A 56 15.75 -7.39 -8.77
N VAL A 57 15.73 -6.23 -9.44
CA VAL A 57 16.93 -5.38 -9.62
C VAL A 57 16.89 -4.05 -8.86
N GLY A 58 15.85 -3.80 -8.04
CA GLY A 58 15.75 -2.62 -7.18
C GLY A 58 14.36 -1.98 -7.16
N THR A 59 14.27 -0.81 -6.51
CA THR A 59 13.07 0.02 -6.48
C THR A 59 12.93 0.82 -7.78
N TYR A 60 11.80 0.69 -8.45
CA TYR A 60 11.55 1.34 -9.74
C TYR A 60 10.78 2.63 -9.62
N GLU A 61 9.82 2.67 -8.69
CA GLU A 61 8.91 3.79 -8.53
C GLU A 61 8.52 3.92 -7.06
N VAL A 62 8.28 5.17 -6.65
CA VAL A 62 7.85 5.53 -5.30
C VAL A 62 6.74 6.56 -5.44
N ASP A 63 5.54 6.24 -4.97
CA ASP A 63 4.43 7.20 -4.84
C ASP A 63 4.31 7.60 -3.37
N GLU A 64 4.44 8.90 -3.10
CA GLU A 64 4.34 9.47 -1.75
C GLU A 64 3.18 10.45 -1.69
N ARG A 65 2.29 10.28 -0.71
CA ARG A 65 1.17 11.19 -0.49
C ARG A 65 0.89 11.39 0.99
N THR A 66 0.71 12.66 1.36
CA THR A 66 0.10 13.02 2.64
C THR A 66 -1.41 12.91 2.54
N LEU A 67 -2.00 12.13 3.43
CA LEU A 67 -3.44 11.97 3.56
C LEU A 67 -3.85 12.58 4.90
N SER A 68 -4.91 13.38 4.85
CA SER A 68 -5.58 13.81 6.08
C SER A 68 -6.57 12.74 6.53
N ALA A 69 -6.93 12.76 7.81
CA ALA A 69 -7.81 11.79 8.47
C ALA A 69 -8.94 11.21 7.57
N ALA A 70 -9.06 9.87 7.55
CA ALA A 70 -10.00 9.08 6.75
C ALA A 70 -9.82 9.15 5.22
N GLY A 71 -8.67 9.62 4.74
CA GLY A 71 -8.31 9.60 3.33
C GLY A 71 -7.97 8.20 2.81
N SER A 72 -8.34 7.94 1.56
CA SER A 72 -7.92 6.74 0.83
C SER A 72 -7.36 7.13 -0.53
N TYR A 73 -6.37 6.39 -1.02
CA TYR A 73 -5.87 6.54 -2.38
C TYR A 73 -5.48 5.19 -2.98
N VAL A 74 -5.37 5.19 -4.30
CA VAL A 74 -4.99 4.01 -5.09
C VAL A 74 -3.75 4.36 -5.89
N VAL A 75 -2.78 3.46 -5.85
CA VAL A 75 -1.59 3.47 -6.69
C VAL A 75 -1.71 2.34 -7.70
N ASP A 76 -1.66 2.67 -8.99
CA ASP A 76 -1.54 1.66 -10.04
C ASP A 76 -0.09 1.20 -10.09
N VAL A 77 0.13 -0.11 -9.94
CA VAL A 77 1.47 -0.69 -9.88
C VAL A 77 1.75 -1.42 -11.20
N PRO A 78 2.87 -1.10 -11.90
CA PRO A 78 3.32 -1.92 -13.02
C PRO A 78 3.69 -3.33 -12.54
N GLN A 79 3.99 -4.26 -13.44
CA GLN A 79 4.43 -5.60 -13.03
C GLN A 79 5.68 -5.48 -12.14
N ALA A 80 5.56 -5.97 -10.90
CA ALA A 80 6.59 -5.90 -9.87
C ALA A 80 6.58 -7.17 -9.03
N ASP A 81 7.66 -7.43 -8.29
CA ASP A 81 7.73 -8.59 -7.40
C ASP A 81 7.12 -8.26 -6.04
N THR A 82 7.38 -7.05 -5.53
CA THR A 82 7.00 -6.63 -4.18
C THR A 82 6.55 -5.17 -4.14
N VAL A 83 5.67 -4.86 -3.20
CA VAL A 83 5.31 -3.50 -2.82
C VAL A 83 5.63 -3.31 -1.35
N GLU A 84 6.23 -2.17 -1.02
CA GLU A 84 6.52 -1.73 0.34
C GLU A 84 5.67 -0.51 0.66
N LEU A 85 4.93 -0.56 1.76
CA LEU A 85 4.13 0.55 2.28
C LEU A 85 4.76 1.04 3.57
N THR A 86 5.09 2.32 3.62
CA THR A 86 5.69 2.98 4.78
C THR A 86 4.78 4.07 5.30
N SER A 87 4.57 4.08 6.61
CA SER A 87 3.93 5.17 7.35
C SER A 87 4.99 6.12 7.89
N ALA A 88 4.89 7.43 7.62
CA ALA A 88 5.88 8.38 8.11
C ALA A 88 5.68 8.73 9.59
N ASN A 89 4.43 8.96 9.99
CA ASN A 89 4.06 9.47 11.31
C ASN A 89 3.52 8.40 12.26
N GLY A 90 3.17 7.21 11.74
CA GLY A 90 2.51 6.15 12.49
C GLY A 90 1.01 6.39 12.61
N THR A 91 0.22 5.50 12.03
CA THR A 91 -1.25 5.54 12.14
C THR A 91 -1.84 4.15 11.90
N THR A 92 -3.15 4.00 12.12
CA THR A 92 -3.87 2.81 11.69
C THR A 92 -4.12 2.88 10.19
N ILE A 93 -3.70 1.84 9.47
CA ILE A 93 -3.78 1.74 8.01
C ILE A 93 -4.45 0.43 7.62
N SER A 94 -5.35 0.53 6.66
CA SER A 94 -5.87 -0.60 5.91
C SER A 94 -5.36 -0.52 4.49
N ALA A 95 -4.62 -1.54 4.04
CA ALA A 95 -4.01 -1.58 2.73
C ALA A 95 -4.01 -2.98 2.12
N GLU A 96 -4.31 -3.05 0.82
CA GLU A 96 -4.25 -4.28 0.05
C GLU A 96 -3.72 -4.03 -1.37
N ALA A 97 -3.00 -5.01 -1.91
CA ALA A 97 -2.66 -5.08 -3.32
C ALA A 97 -3.64 -6.02 -4.01
N ARG A 98 -4.52 -5.47 -4.86
CA ARG A 98 -5.52 -6.24 -5.60
C ARG A 98 -5.08 -6.48 -7.04
N ASN A 99 -5.43 -7.64 -7.58
CA ASN A 99 -5.34 -7.87 -9.02
C ASN A 99 -6.26 -6.89 -9.74
N ASN A 100 -5.72 -6.09 -10.65
CA ASN A 100 -6.51 -5.17 -11.46
C ASN A 100 -6.43 -5.61 -12.93
N PRO A 101 -7.41 -6.39 -13.43
CA PRO A 101 -7.45 -6.76 -14.84
C PRO A 101 -7.85 -5.53 -15.66
N ARG A 102 -6.83 -4.78 -16.10
CA ARG A 102 -6.97 -3.72 -17.10
C ARG A 102 -6.83 -4.26 -18.51
#